data_AF-A0A1W2A2G5-F1
#
_entry.id   AF-A0A1W2A2G5-F1
#
_cell.length_a   1.000
_cell.length_b   1.000
_cell.length_c   1.000
_cell.angle_alpha   90.00
_cell.angle_beta   90.00
_cell.angle_gamma   90.00
#
_symmetry.space_group_name_H-M   'P 1'
#
loop_
_entity.id
_entity.type
_entity.pdbx_description
1 polymer ?
#
loop_
_entity_poly.entity_id
_entity_poly.type
_entity_poly.pdbx_seq_one_letter_code
_entity_poly.pdbx_strand_id
1 'polypeptide(L)'
;MRTEEHVDLFAERADADSTPTRVDGGRPRGLTAEGWVRTTGWLQVGDHPVSSVLLAALAGLLWALVGAAALVTEFPVAAGVLTLTTPVLFGVSWWLFTTRLRPASTARNVDTCRADELEPGDTIRLHGSIGPIGEVAEVALDDDVRVVLYGGGRRTWARDDVVHLAELLG
;
A
#
# COMPACT_ATOMS: atom_id res chain seq x y z
N MET A 1 -0.26 39.19 -36.65
CA MET A 1 0.39 39.39 -35.35
C MET A 1 -0.50 38.71 -34.33
N ARG A 2 -0.22 37.43 -34.03
CA ARG A 2 -1.07 36.55 -33.21
C ARG A 2 -0.33 36.39 -31.89
N THR A 3 -1.02 36.76 -30.83
CA THR A 3 -0.52 36.95 -29.47
C THR A 3 0.17 35.69 -28.95
N GLU A 4 1.35 35.89 -28.37
CA GLU A 4 2.20 34.87 -27.77
C GLU A 4 1.44 34.15 -26.65
N GLU A 5 1.36 32.83 -26.80
CA GLU A 5 0.90 31.90 -25.79
C GLU A 5 1.88 31.99 -24.60
N HIS A 6 1.47 32.69 -23.56
CA HIS A 6 2.26 32.87 -22.34
C HIS A 6 2.31 31.53 -21.61
N VAL A 7 3.28 30.69 -21.99
CA VAL A 7 3.66 29.51 -21.21
C VAL A 7 4.36 30.04 -19.96
N ASP A 8 3.63 30.03 -18.85
CA ASP A 8 4.19 30.36 -17.55
C ASP A 8 5.08 29.21 -17.08
N LEU A 9 6.36 29.26 -17.47
CA LEU A 9 7.41 28.31 -17.06
C LEU A 9 7.77 28.43 -15.56
N PHE A 10 7.15 29.39 -14.86
CA PHE A 10 7.38 29.70 -13.44
C PHE A 10 6.12 29.64 -12.62
N ALA A 11 5.03 29.06 -13.14
CA ALA A 11 3.93 28.61 -12.31
C ALA A 11 4.55 27.76 -11.21
N GLU A 12 4.50 28.32 -10.00
CA GLU A 12 5.06 27.76 -8.79
C GLU A 12 4.60 26.31 -8.73
N ARG A 13 5.55 25.36 -8.84
CA ARG A 13 5.25 23.94 -8.72
C ARG A 13 4.39 23.81 -7.46
N ALA A 14 3.13 23.42 -7.63
CA ALA A 14 2.24 23.10 -6.52
C ALA A 14 3.07 22.31 -5.49
N ASP A 15 3.26 22.92 -4.33
CA ASP A 15 4.20 22.57 -3.27
C ASP A 15 5.03 21.30 -3.53
N ALA A 16 6.25 21.48 -4.05
CA ALA A 16 7.24 20.41 -4.16
C ALA A 16 7.67 19.80 -2.80
N ASP A 17 7.05 20.23 -1.69
CA ASP A 17 7.30 19.82 -0.32
C ASP A 17 6.15 18.98 0.29
N SER A 18 5.03 18.76 -0.42
CA SER A 18 3.95 17.89 0.09
C SER A 18 4.30 16.42 -0.15
N THR A 19 5.00 15.80 0.80
CA THR A 19 5.19 14.35 0.78
C THR A 19 3.88 13.64 1.12
N PRO A 20 3.67 12.39 0.65
CA PRO A 20 2.55 11.57 1.09
C PRO A 20 2.47 11.55 2.61
N THR A 21 1.34 12.00 3.13
CA THR A 21 1.15 12.17 4.57
C THR A 21 0.00 11.29 5.04
N ARG A 22 0.13 10.73 6.25
CA ARG A 22 -0.97 10.02 6.89
C ARG A 22 -2.07 10.98 7.29
N VAL A 23 -3.29 10.47 7.50
CA VAL A 23 -4.39 11.24 8.10
C VAL A 23 -3.96 11.93 9.40
N ASP A 24 -3.08 11.30 10.19
CA ASP A 24 -2.56 11.86 11.45
C ASP A 24 -1.39 12.87 11.27
N GLY A 25 -1.07 13.29 10.05
CA GLY A 25 0.02 14.23 9.75
C GLY A 25 1.43 13.62 9.77
N GLY A 26 1.57 12.33 10.10
CA GLY A 26 2.85 11.63 10.16
C GLY A 26 3.35 11.12 8.80
N ARG A 27 4.67 11.01 8.64
CA ARG A 27 5.28 10.39 7.45
C ARG A 27 4.96 8.89 7.38
N PRO A 28 4.49 8.35 6.24
CA PRO A 28 4.17 6.95 6.10
C PRO A 28 5.42 6.07 6.14
N ARG A 29 5.34 4.99 6.91
CA ARG A 29 6.28 3.86 6.82
C ARG A 29 6.27 3.29 5.40
N GLY A 30 7.44 2.95 4.89
CA GLY A 30 7.54 2.31 3.58
C GLY A 30 7.43 3.26 2.40
N LEU A 31 7.49 4.58 2.62
CA LEU A 31 7.71 5.56 1.55
C LEU A 31 9.05 5.27 0.86
N THR A 32 9.00 5.07 -0.45
CA THR A 32 10.17 4.77 -1.27
C THR A 32 10.76 6.04 -1.88
N ALA A 33 11.94 5.94 -2.49
CA ALA A 33 12.56 7.05 -3.20
C ALA A 33 11.76 7.50 -4.44
N GLU A 34 11.02 6.57 -5.04
CA GLU A 34 10.07 6.82 -6.14
C GLU A 34 8.73 7.39 -5.64
N GLY A 35 8.63 7.61 -4.31
CA GLY A 35 7.57 8.25 -3.53
C GLY A 35 6.20 7.59 -3.53
N TRP A 36 6.14 6.32 -3.91
CA TRP A 36 5.05 5.44 -3.51
C TRP A 36 5.30 4.80 -2.13
N VAL A 37 4.22 4.45 -1.45
CA VAL A 37 4.20 3.86 -0.11
C VAL A 37 3.86 2.38 -0.19
N ARG A 38 4.73 1.55 0.39
CA ARG A 38 4.49 0.11 0.56
C ARG A 38 3.33 -0.14 1.52
N THR A 39 2.40 -1.00 1.12
CA THR A 39 1.25 -1.40 1.94
C THR A 39 1.19 -2.91 2.20
N THR A 40 2.21 -3.67 1.77
CA THR A 40 2.25 -5.15 1.83
C THR A 40 2.18 -5.76 3.24
N GLY A 41 2.28 -4.95 4.29
CA GLY A 41 1.96 -5.36 5.67
C GLY A 41 0.46 -5.51 5.94
N TRP A 42 -0.38 -5.14 4.97
CA TRP A 42 -1.83 -5.11 5.07
C TRP A 42 -2.43 -5.62 3.77
N LEU A 43 -3.53 -6.36 3.91
CA LEU A 43 -4.38 -6.79 2.81
C LEU A 43 -5.71 -6.06 2.95
N GLN A 44 -6.42 -5.85 1.85
CA GLN A 44 -7.72 -5.21 1.87
C GLN A 44 -8.80 -6.23 1.53
N VAL A 45 -9.81 -6.34 2.40
CA VAL A 45 -11.01 -7.17 2.19
C VAL A 45 -12.22 -6.25 2.26
N GLY A 46 -12.81 -5.98 1.09
CA GLY A 46 -13.80 -4.89 0.97
C GLY A 46 -13.18 -3.56 1.37
N ASP A 47 -13.78 -2.89 2.35
CA ASP A 47 -13.29 -1.60 2.88
C ASP A 47 -12.41 -1.76 4.13
N HIS A 48 -12.14 -3.00 4.55
CA HIS A 48 -11.44 -3.28 5.80
C HIS A 48 -9.97 -3.67 5.54
N PRO A 49 -9.01 -2.95 6.13
CA PRO A 49 -7.63 -3.39 6.14
C PRO A 49 -7.46 -4.56 7.12
N VAL A 50 -6.96 -5.67 6.60
CA VAL A 50 -6.64 -6.90 7.35
C VAL A 50 -5.13 -6.98 7.52
N SER A 51 -4.68 -7.17 8.76
CA SER A 51 -3.27 -7.31 9.06
C SER A 51 -2.70 -8.61 8.47
N SER A 52 -1.68 -8.50 7.63
CA SER A 52 -0.98 -9.68 7.11
C SER A 52 -0.23 -10.45 8.21
N VAL A 53 0.06 -9.82 9.36
CA VAL A 53 0.59 -10.48 10.56
C VAL A 53 -0.39 -11.50 11.12
N LEU A 54 -1.68 -11.15 11.15
CA LEU A 54 -2.72 -12.08 11.58
C LEU A 54 -2.84 -13.26 10.62
N LEU A 55 -2.75 -13.01 9.31
CA LEU A 55 -2.78 -14.07 8.31
C LEU A 55 -1.56 -14.99 8.40
N ALA A 56 -0.36 -14.44 8.66
CA ALA A 56 0.83 -15.24 8.93
C ALA A 56 0.67 -16.11 10.19
N ALA A 57 0.13 -15.54 11.27
CA ALA A 57 -0.15 -16.27 12.51
C ALA A 57 -1.18 -17.39 12.29
N LEU A 58 -2.26 -17.12 11.55
CA LEU A 58 -3.27 -18.12 11.19
C LEU A 58 -2.69 -19.24 10.34
N ALA A 59 -1.86 -18.92 9.35
CA ALA A 59 -1.15 -19.93 8.56
C ALA A 59 -0.24 -20.80 9.44
N GLY A 60 0.48 -20.17 10.38
CA GLY A 60 1.28 -20.88 11.39
C GLY A 60 0.43 -21.79 12.28
N LEU A 61 -0.73 -21.33 12.73
CA LEU A 61 -1.67 -22.15 13.52
C LEU A 61 -2.16 -23.37 12.73
N LEU A 62 -2.60 -23.18 11.48
CA LEU A 62 -3.09 -24.27 10.64
C LEU A 62 -2.01 -25.34 10.44
N TRP A 63 -0.77 -24.93 10.17
CA TRP A 63 0.37 -25.84 10.09
C TRP A 63 0.65 -26.55 11.41
N ALA A 64 0.58 -25.83 12.51
CA ALA A 64 0.80 -26.39 13.84
C ALA A 64 -0.25 -27.43 14.21
N LEU A 65 -1.52 -27.22 13.84
CA LEU A 65 -2.59 -28.18 14.07
C LEU A 65 -2.37 -29.49 13.30
N VAL A 66 -1.90 -29.40 12.04
CA VAL A 66 -1.53 -30.59 11.25
C VAL A 66 -0.39 -31.36 11.94
N GLY A 67 0.66 -30.66 12.36
CA GLY A 67 1.79 -31.29 13.08
C GLY A 67 1.39 -31.85 14.44
N ALA A 68 0.54 -31.14 15.18
CA ALA A 68 0.05 -31.56 16.49
C ALA A 68 -0.82 -32.81 16.38
N ALA A 69 -1.68 -32.90 15.36
CA ALA A 69 -2.49 -34.09 15.11
C ALA A 69 -1.64 -35.34 14.88
N ALA A 70 -0.48 -35.21 14.23
CA ALA A 70 0.46 -36.31 14.02
C ALA A 70 1.23 -36.72 15.30
N LEU A 71 1.45 -35.78 16.22
CA LEU A 71 2.30 -35.98 17.40
C LEU A 71 1.53 -36.28 18.69
N VAL A 72 0.23 -35.98 18.76
CA VAL A 72 -0.52 -35.91 20.02
C VAL A 72 -0.55 -37.23 20.80
N THR A 73 -0.52 -38.37 20.12
CA THR A 73 -0.58 -39.70 20.75
C THR A 73 0.74 -40.07 21.44
N GLU A 74 1.88 -39.74 20.83
CA GLU A 74 3.20 -40.11 21.33
C GLU A 74 3.82 -39.00 22.20
N PHE A 75 3.59 -37.74 21.83
CA PHE A 75 4.20 -36.57 22.45
C PHE A 75 3.17 -35.44 22.66
N PRO A 76 2.19 -35.62 23.57
CA PRO A 76 1.10 -34.66 23.78
C PRO A 76 1.58 -33.28 24.23
N VAL A 77 2.64 -33.22 25.05
CA VAL A 77 3.23 -31.95 25.48
C VAL A 77 3.87 -31.21 24.29
N ALA A 78 4.60 -31.91 23.43
CA ALA A 78 5.21 -31.31 22.25
C ALA A 78 4.14 -30.80 21.26
N ALA A 79 3.06 -31.55 21.07
CA ALA A 79 1.92 -31.13 20.25
C ALA A 79 1.25 -29.85 20.79
N GLY A 80 1.09 -29.73 22.11
CA GLY A 80 0.59 -28.52 22.75
C GLY A 80 1.53 -27.32 22.56
N VAL A 81 2.83 -27.51 22.81
CA VAL A 81 3.85 -26.46 22.61
C VAL A 81 3.88 -25.99 21.16
N LEU A 82 3.83 -26.91 20.18
CA LEU A 82 3.80 -26.58 18.76
C LEU A 82 2.59 -25.69 18.43
N THR A 83 1.40 -26.12 18.86
CA THR A 83 0.14 -25.39 18.60
C THR A 83 0.16 -23.96 19.14
N LEU A 84 0.77 -23.75 20.32
CA LEU A 84 0.85 -22.44 20.96
C LEU A 84 1.96 -21.55 20.36
N THR A 85 3.13 -22.12 20.06
CA THR A 85 4.31 -21.32 19.72
C THR A 85 4.41 -20.98 18.23
N THR A 86 4.05 -21.89 17.34
CA THR A 86 4.15 -21.68 15.89
C THR A 86 3.38 -20.45 15.38
N PRO A 87 2.10 -20.19 15.75
CA PRO A 87 1.41 -18.97 15.28
C PRO A 87 2.09 -17.68 15.76
N VAL A 88 2.60 -17.68 17.01
CA VAL A 88 3.35 -16.54 17.55
C VAL A 88 4.63 -16.32 16.77
N LEU A 89 5.40 -17.38 16.48
CA LEU A 89 6.63 -17.29 15.71
C LEU A 89 6.37 -16.74 14.30
N PHE A 90 5.38 -17.28 13.59
CA PHE A 90 5.04 -16.82 12.25
C PHE A 90 4.58 -15.36 12.25
N GLY A 91 3.69 -14.98 13.18
CA GLY A 91 3.22 -13.61 13.32
C GLY A 91 4.35 -12.63 13.64
N VAL A 92 5.18 -12.94 14.63
CA VAL A 92 6.30 -12.07 15.05
C VAL A 92 7.36 -11.96 13.96
N SER A 93 7.73 -13.06 13.31
CA SER A 93 8.68 -13.05 12.19
C SER A 93 8.17 -12.19 11.03
N TRP A 94 6.88 -12.30 10.68
CA TRP A 94 6.28 -11.48 9.64
C TRP A 94 6.19 -10.00 10.04
N TRP A 95 5.79 -9.72 11.28
CA TRP A 95 5.75 -8.36 11.82
C TRP A 95 7.13 -7.70 11.79
N LEU A 96 8.18 -8.41 12.23
CA LEU A 96 9.57 -7.92 12.15
C LEU A 96 9.96 -7.62 10.70
N PHE A 97 9.61 -8.50 9.77
CA PHE A 97 9.87 -8.30 8.35
C PHE A 97 9.17 -7.03 7.83
N THR A 98 7.87 -6.85 8.09
CA THR A 98 7.08 -5.72 7.59
C THR A 98 7.26 -4.41 8.37
N THR A 99 7.99 -4.41 9.48
CA THR A 99 8.31 -3.21 10.25
C THR A 99 9.76 -2.77 10.16
N ARG A 100 10.71 -3.72 10.03
CA ARG A 100 12.15 -3.42 10.05
C ARG A 100 12.82 -3.59 8.68
N LEU A 101 12.49 -4.65 7.95
CA LEU A 101 13.18 -4.99 6.70
C LEU A 101 12.49 -4.38 5.47
N ARG A 102 11.16 -4.46 5.45
CA ARG A 102 10.29 -3.93 4.40
C ARG A 102 9.13 -3.18 5.05
N PRO A 103 9.39 -1.98 5.64
CA PRO A 103 8.36 -1.20 6.33
C PRO A 103 7.15 -0.99 5.42
N ALA A 104 5.96 -1.16 5.98
CA ALA A 104 4.69 -0.94 5.27
C ALA A 104 3.74 -0.09 6.10
N SER A 105 2.90 0.70 5.42
CA SER A 105 1.80 1.46 6.02
C SER A 105 0.46 0.81 5.73
N THR A 106 -0.50 1.12 6.60
CA THR A 106 -1.89 0.71 6.44
C THR A 106 -2.56 1.66 5.45
N ALA A 107 -3.39 1.13 4.57
CA ALA A 107 -4.18 1.94 3.65
C ALA A 107 -5.55 1.30 3.42
N ARG A 108 -6.55 2.13 3.12
CA ARG A 108 -7.91 1.73 2.78
C ARG A 108 -8.32 2.38 1.47
N ASN A 109 -8.90 1.62 0.55
CA ASN A 109 -9.57 2.21 -0.61
C ASN A 109 -10.85 2.91 -0.16
N VAL A 110 -11.06 4.11 -0.67
CA VAL A 110 -12.20 4.96 -0.32
C VAL A 110 -13.16 5.16 -1.48
N ASP A 111 -12.65 5.14 -2.71
CA ASP A 111 -13.47 5.29 -3.91
C ASP A 111 -12.74 4.76 -5.16
N THR A 112 -13.38 4.90 -6.32
CA THR A 112 -12.81 4.68 -7.64
C THR A 112 -13.15 5.84 -8.56
N CYS A 113 -12.18 6.28 -9.36
CA CYS A 113 -12.39 7.27 -10.42
C CYS A 113 -11.82 6.76 -11.74
N ARG A 114 -12.15 7.44 -12.84
CA ARG A 114 -11.46 7.22 -14.11
C ARG A 114 -10.09 7.88 -14.07
N ALA A 115 -9.14 7.33 -14.83
CA ALA A 115 -7.79 7.89 -14.88
C ALA A 115 -7.79 9.36 -15.34
N ASP A 116 -8.69 9.75 -16.25
CA ASP A 116 -8.80 11.13 -16.74
C ASP A 116 -9.42 12.12 -15.73
N GLU A 117 -9.96 11.61 -14.62
CA GLU A 117 -10.51 12.39 -13.51
C GLU A 117 -9.49 12.59 -12.37
N LEU A 118 -8.27 12.06 -12.50
CA LEU A 118 -7.24 12.20 -11.47
C LEU A 118 -6.78 13.65 -11.34
N GLU A 119 -6.64 14.11 -10.09
CA GLU A 119 -6.16 15.44 -9.76
C GLU A 119 -4.86 15.36 -8.92
N PRO A 120 -3.98 16.38 -9.01
CA PRO A 120 -2.88 16.53 -8.07
C PRO A 120 -3.36 16.51 -6.61
N GLY A 121 -2.69 15.73 -5.76
CA GLY A 121 -3.07 15.47 -4.37
C GLY A 121 -3.83 14.16 -4.16
N ASP A 122 -4.36 13.54 -5.22
CA ASP A 122 -5.05 12.26 -5.08
C ASP A 122 -4.09 11.16 -4.64
N THR A 123 -4.51 10.36 -3.66
CA THR A 123 -3.77 9.15 -3.27
C THR A 123 -4.40 7.93 -3.94
N ILE A 124 -3.62 7.25 -4.78
CA ILE A 124 -4.10 6.16 -5.64
C ILE A 124 -3.37 4.85 -5.39
N ARG A 125 -4.03 3.72 -5.63
CA ARG A 125 -3.38 2.40 -5.73
C ARG A 125 -2.71 2.23 -7.10
N LEU A 126 -1.45 1.81 -7.09
CA LEU A 126 -0.67 1.66 -8.32
C LEU A 126 -1.01 0.41 -9.14
N HIS A 127 -1.63 -0.60 -8.52
CA HIS A 127 -1.82 -1.93 -9.09
C HIS A 127 -3.20 -2.51 -8.78
N GLY A 128 -4.27 -1.85 -9.25
CA GLY A 128 -5.65 -2.28 -8.98
C GLY A 128 -6.07 -2.01 -7.53
N SER A 129 -6.96 -2.82 -6.97
CA SER A 129 -7.52 -2.57 -5.62
C SER A 129 -6.58 -2.95 -4.46
N ILE A 130 -5.46 -3.62 -4.75
CA ILE A 130 -4.49 -4.07 -3.76
C ILE A 130 -3.10 -3.69 -4.23
N GLY A 131 -2.30 -3.08 -3.38
CA GLY A 131 -0.90 -2.83 -3.70
C GLY A 131 -0.37 -1.51 -3.15
N PRO A 132 0.85 -1.13 -3.51
CA PRO A 132 1.41 0.14 -3.10
C PRO A 132 0.51 1.29 -3.54
N ILE A 133 0.58 2.37 -2.78
CA ILE A 133 -0.12 3.61 -3.12
C ILE A 133 0.88 4.67 -3.54
N GLY A 134 0.47 5.63 -4.35
CA GLY A 134 1.23 6.83 -4.64
C GLY A 134 0.31 8.03 -4.57
N GLU A 135 0.87 9.17 -4.18
CA GLU A 135 0.16 10.44 -4.28
C GLU A 135 0.48 11.08 -5.63
N VAL A 136 -0.53 11.59 -6.31
CA VAL A 136 -0.45 12.23 -7.62
C VAL A 136 0.15 13.62 -7.45
N ALA A 137 1.31 13.86 -8.05
CA ALA A 137 1.94 15.18 -8.07
C ALA A 137 1.53 15.98 -9.32
N GLU A 138 1.50 15.33 -10.48
CA GLU A 138 1.15 15.95 -11.75
C GLU A 138 0.34 14.98 -12.61
N VAL A 139 -0.63 15.51 -13.35
CA VAL A 139 -1.44 14.77 -14.33
C VAL A 139 -1.34 15.47 -15.68
N ALA A 140 -1.00 14.73 -16.73
CA ALA A 140 -0.98 15.18 -18.11
C ALA A 140 -1.92 14.33 -18.95
N LEU A 141 -2.88 15.00 -19.60
CA LEU A 141 -3.90 14.37 -20.43
C LEU A 141 -3.55 14.52 -21.91
N ASP A 142 -3.17 13.41 -22.54
CA ASP A 142 -2.97 13.29 -23.98
C ASP A 142 -3.86 12.14 -24.49
N ASP A 143 -3.44 11.36 -25.48
CA ASP A 143 -4.15 10.12 -25.87
C ASP A 143 -4.31 9.16 -24.66
N ASP A 144 -3.31 9.16 -23.77
CA ASP A 144 -3.31 8.46 -22.48
C ASP A 144 -3.20 9.45 -21.31
N VAL A 145 -3.51 8.99 -20.11
CA VAL A 145 -3.31 9.74 -18.85
C VAL A 145 -1.93 9.43 -18.31
N ARG A 146 -1.06 10.43 -18.26
CA ARG A 146 0.28 10.33 -17.69
C ARG A 146 0.30 10.98 -16.32
N VAL A 147 0.70 10.20 -15.32
CA VAL A 147 0.74 10.63 -13.92
C VAL A 147 2.16 10.57 -13.41
N VAL A 148 2.59 11.66 -12.80
CA VAL A 148 3.81 11.73 -12.00
C VAL A 148 3.40 11.64 -10.53
N LEU A 149 3.99 10.70 -9.81
CA LEU A 149 3.79 10.54 -8.38
C LEU A 149 4.74 11.47 -7.64
N TYR A 150 4.36 11.88 -6.43
CA TYR A 150 5.33 12.43 -5.48
C TYR A 150 6.49 11.43 -5.33
N GLY A 151 7.73 11.94 -5.38
CA GLY A 151 8.97 11.12 -5.49
C GLY A 151 9.40 10.76 -6.91
N GLY A 152 8.69 11.22 -7.94
CA GLY A 152 9.13 11.18 -9.34
C GLY A 152 8.85 9.86 -10.06
N GLY A 153 8.18 8.91 -9.42
CA GLY A 153 7.63 7.73 -10.09
C GLY A 153 6.64 8.14 -11.18
N ARG A 154 6.56 7.38 -12.27
CA ARG A 154 5.65 7.68 -13.40
C ARG A 154 4.75 6.50 -13.71
N ARG A 155 3.51 6.80 -14.06
CA ARG A 155 2.51 5.83 -14.49
C ARG A 155 1.72 6.35 -15.68
N THR A 156 1.16 5.43 -16.44
CA THR A 156 0.35 5.72 -17.61
C THR A 156 -0.81 4.76 -17.63
N TRP A 157 -1.99 5.31 -17.91
CA TRP A 157 -3.26 4.60 -17.99
C TRP A 157 -4.01 5.06 -19.23
N ALA A 158 -4.88 4.20 -19.76
CA ALA A 158 -5.88 4.65 -20.71
C ALA A 158 -6.87 5.57 -19.99
N ARG A 159 -7.48 6.52 -20.72
CA ARG A 159 -8.42 7.49 -20.11
C ARG A 159 -9.59 6.86 -19.36
N ASP A 160 -10.09 5.74 -19.86
CA ASP A 160 -11.22 5.02 -19.27
C ASP A 160 -10.82 3.96 -18.24
N ASP A 161 -9.52 3.83 -17.93
CA ASP A 161 -9.07 2.91 -16.89
C ASP A 161 -9.60 3.35 -15.53
N VAL A 162 -10.08 2.40 -14.75
CA VAL A 162 -10.54 2.64 -13.38
C VAL A 162 -9.35 2.59 -12.43
N VAL A 163 -9.16 3.66 -11.67
CA VAL A 163 -8.14 3.80 -10.63
C VAL A 163 -8.80 3.81 -9.27
N HIS A 164 -8.17 3.17 -8.28
CA HIS A 164 -8.68 3.13 -6.92
C HIS A 164 -8.06 4.26 -6.09
N LEU A 165 -8.92 5.12 -5.55
CA LEU A 165 -8.55 6.13 -4.56
C LEU A 165 -8.41 5.46 -3.20
N ALA A 166 -7.38 5.86 -2.46
CA ALA A 166 -7.03 5.27 -1.19
C ALA A 166 -6.55 6.33 -0.19
N GLU A 167 -6.69 6.01 1.09
CA GLU A 167 -6.19 6.83 2.19
C GLU A 167 -5.13 6.07 2.99
N LEU A 168 -4.11 6.80 3.46
CA LEU A 168 -3.12 6.30 4.40
C LEU A 168 -3.62 6.39 5.84
N LEU A 169 -3.73 5.24 6.48
CA LEU A 169 -4.18 5.16 7.87
C LEU A 169 -2.99 5.24 8.86
N GLY A 170 -3.26 5.73 10.07
CA GLY A 170 -2.32 5.92 11.20
C GLY A 170 -1.55 4.68 11.62
#